data_AF-Q5ZST4-F1
#
_entry.id   AF-Q5ZST4-F1
#
_cell.length_a   1.000
_cell.length_b   1.000
_cell.length_c   1.000
_cell.angle_alpha   90.00
_cell.angle_beta   90.00
_cell.angle_gamma   90.00
#
_symmetry.space_group_name_H-M   'P 1'
#
loop_
_entity.id
_entity.type
_entity.pdbx_description
1 polymer ?
#
loop_
_entity_poly.entity_id
_entity_poly.type
_entity_poly.pdbx_seq_one_letter_code
_entity_poly.pdbx_strand_id
1 'polypeptide(L)'
;MGKYYHEYIGNYQGKYGKGSDVNRFFPTLGNHDWLARKTCLYQGTLPYFSYFTLPGNQSYYDFVRGPIHFFALDSDSHEPDGSKEGSKQYQWLFEQVQQSKAPFKIVYFHHAPLSSGKHSSNTSMQWNFAAMGIDVVMGGHDHHYERIERNGIVYYVNGAGGAELYSYKKWVEGSKFFYSKHHGFMLIIALEHALKIQFINDDDEIKDEIVIQEKPGVG
;
A
#
# COMPACT_ATOMS: atom_id res chain seq x y z
N MET A 1 -11.31 9.88 9.02
CA MET A 1 -11.47 8.40 9.07
C MET A 1 -12.80 7.97 9.67
N GLY A 2 -13.01 7.99 10.99
CA GLY A 2 -14.21 7.40 11.62
C GLY A 2 -15.57 7.90 11.10
N LYS A 3 -15.68 9.19 10.74
CA LYS A 3 -16.92 9.74 10.17
C LYS A 3 -17.41 8.99 8.92
N TYR A 4 -16.50 8.50 8.08
CA TYR A 4 -16.83 7.91 6.78
C TYR A 4 -16.56 6.41 6.70
N TYR A 5 -15.69 5.86 7.56
CA TYR A 5 -15.21 4.48 7.43
C TYR A 5 -15.40 3.60 8.66
N HIS A 6 -16.10 4.06 9.70
CA HIS A 6 -16.22 3.28 10.94
C HIS A 6 -16.83 1.89 10.72
N GLU A 7 -17.79 1.74 9.80
CA GLU A 7 -18.44 0.45 9.48
C GLU A 7 -17.48 -0.60 8.86
N TYR A 8 -16.24 -0.22 8.55
CA TYR A 8 -15.20 -1.11 8.06
C TYR A 8 -14.08 -1.37 9.09
N ILE A 9 -14.04 -0.59 10.17
CA ILE A 9 -12.93 -0.64 11.14
C ILE A 9 -13.30 -1.61 12.27
N GLY A 10 -12.47 -2.63 12.45
CA GLY A 10 -12.56 -3.57 13.57
C GLY A 10 -12.21 -2.92 14.90
N ASN A 11 -12.89 -3.33 15.98
CA ASN A 11 -12.65 -2.81 17.34
C ASN A 11 -12.66 -1.27 17.42
N TYR A 12 -13.56 -0.63 16.67
CA TYR A 12 -13.61 0.82 16.59
C TYR A 12 -14.07 1.47 17.90
N GLN A 13 -13.28 2.38 18.46
CA GLN A 13 -13.56 3.05 19.74
C GLN A 13 -13.99 4.53 19.58
N GLY A 14 -14.29 4.97 18.36
CA GLY A 14 -14.64 6.37 18.11
C GLY A 14 -16.15 6.66 18.16
N LYS A 15 -16.50 7.95 18.05
CA LYS A 15 -17.87 8.45 18.30
C LYS A 15 -18.87 8.33 17.14
N TYR A 16 -18.46 7.81 15.98
CA TYR A 16 -19.27 7.90 14.74
C TYR A 16 -20.17 6.68 14.48
N GLY A 17 -20.11 5.64 15.33
CA GLY A 17 -20.91 4.43 15.21
C GLY A 17 -20.26 3.27 15.96
N LYS A 18 -20.82 2.07 15.81
CA LYS A 18 -20.34 0.87 16.56
C LYS A 18 -19.05 0.27 16.02
N GLY A 19 -18.66 0.59 14.79
CA GLY A 19 -17.56 -0.10 14.12
C GLY A 19 -18.03 -1.31 13.32
N SER A 20 -17.09 -2.22 13.07
CA SER A 20 -17.34 -3.53 12.47
C SER A 20 -16.84 -4.65 13.39
N ASP A 21 -17.57 -5.75 13.49
CA ASP A 21 -17.10 -6.96 14.17
C ASP A 21 -15.94 -7.64 13.43
N VAL A 22 -15.89 -7.45 12.11
CA VAL A 22 -14.82 -7.97 11.24
C VAL A 22 -14.00 -6.79 10.74
N ASN A 23 -12.68 -6.77 11.02
CA ASN A 23 -11.84 -5.71 10.48
C ASN A 23 -11.74 -5.82 8.96
N ARG A 24 -12.05 -4.73 8.27
CA ARG A 24 -11.92 -4.57 6.81
C ARG A 24 -11.09 -3.34 6.44
N PHE A 25 -10.40 -2.76 7.43
CA PHE A 25 -9.62 -1.54 7.28
C PHE A 25 -8.18 -1.78 7.77
N PHE A 26 -7.23 -1.75 6.83
CA PHE A 26 -5.83 -2.15 7.04
C PHE A 26 -4.88 -1.05 6.55
N PRO A 27 -4.67 0.02 7.35
CA PRO A 27 -3.82 1.16 6.96
C PRO A 27 -2.33 0.84 7.13
N THR A 28 -1.48 1.66 6.53
CA THR A 28 -0.04 1.73 6.84
C THR A 28 0.31 3.09 7.41
N LEU A 29 1.37 3.17 8.19
CA LEU A 29 1.95 4.44 8.64
C LEU A 29 2.54 5.21 7.45
N GLY A 30 2.35 6.53 7.45
CA GLY A 30 3.08 7.48 6.60
C GLY A 30 3.85 8.52 7.42
N ASN A 31 4.56 9.40 6.72
CA ASN A 31 5.34 10.45 7.39
C ASN A 31 4.45 11.40 8.22
N HIS A 32 3.18 11.56 7.84
CA HIS A 32 2.22 12.36 8.61
C HIS A 32 1.80 11.71 9.93
N ASP A 33 1.85 10.38 10.05
CA ASP A 33 1.64 9.68 11.31
C ASP A 33 2.87 9.81 12.20
N TRP A 34 4.06 9.55 11.67
CA TRP A 34 5.34 9.70 12.39
C TRP A 34 5.57 11.12 12.90
N LEU A 35 5.16 12.13 12.13
CA LEU A 35 5.39 13.54 12.45
C LEU A 35 4.16 14.24 13.06
N ALA A 36 3.12 13.50 13.44
CA ALA A 36 1.92 14.09 14.05
C ALA A 36 2.22 14.87 15.34
N ARG A 37 3.31 14.52 16.04
CA ARG A 37 3.88 15.27 17.16
C ARG A 37 5.35 15.61 16.90
N LYS A 38 5.60 16.82 16.39
CA LYS A 38 6.92 17.31 15.99
C LYS A 38 8.01 17.25 17.06
N THR A 39 7.64 17.25 18.34
CA THR A 39 8.59 17.26 19.48
C THR A 39 8.97 15.87 19.97
N CYS A 40 8.25 14.81 19.57
CA CYS A 40 8.56 13.45 19.98
C CYS A 40 8.02 12.46 18.92
N LEU A 41 8.92 12.00 18.04
CA LEU A 41 8.59 11.18 16.87
C LEU A 41 7.82 9.90 17.23
N TYR A 42 8.27 9.16 18.25
CA TYR A 42 7.56 7.97 18.74
C TYR A 42 6.17 8.28 19.32
N GLN A 43 5.97 9.48 19.86
CA GLN A 43 4.63 9.91 20.29
C GLN A 43 3.76 10.37 19.11
N GLY A 44 4.37 10.64 17.95
CA GLY A 44 3.69 10.97 16.71
C GLY A 44 2.79 9.84 16.24
N THR A 45 3.27 8.59 16.29
CA THR A 45 2.51 7.41 15.84
C THR A 45 1.45 6.92 16.83
N LEU A 46 1.44 7.41 18.07
CA LEU A 46 0.46 6.98 19.09
C LEU A 46 -1.02 7.07 18.64
N PRO A 47 -1.48 8.12 17.94
CA PRO A 47 -2.85 8.14 17.41
C PRO A 47 -3.14 6.98 16.47
N TYR A 48 -2.19 6.55 15.64
CA TYR A 48 -2.36 5.39 14.77
C TYR A 48 -2.51 4.11 15.60
N PHE A 49 -1.57 3.83 16.50
CA PHE A 49 -1.58 2.60 17.32
C PHE A 49 -2.72 2.54 18.35
N SER A 50 -3.24 3.70 18.78
CA SER A 50 -4.38 3.73 19.69
C SER A 50 -5.73 3.64 18.97
N TYR A 51 -5.77 3.98 17.68
CA TYR A 51 -7.02 4.06 16.93
C TYR A 51 -7.33 2.78 16.16
N PHE A 52 -6.30 2.09 15.65
CA PHE A 52 -6.46 0.84 14.91
C PHE A 52 -6.08 -0.37 15.77
N THR A 53 -6.73 -1.50 15.50
CA THR A 53 -6.32 -2.81 16.02
C THR A 53 -5.92 -3.65 14.81
N LEU A 54 -4.62 -3.88 14.63
CA LEU A 54 -4.06 -4.53 13.45
C LEU A 54 -3.30 -5.82 13.81
N PRO A 55 -3.07 -6.71 12.84
CA PRO A 55 -2.25 -7.90 13.06
C PRO A 55 -0.79 -7.57 13.39
N GLY A 56 -0.05 -8.59 13.83
CA GLY A 56 1.39 -8.49 14.07
C GLY A 56 1.77 -7.39 15.05
N ASN A 57 2.78 -6.60 14.70
CA ASN A 57 3.23 -5.47 15.51
C ASN A 57 2.51 -4.15 15.15
N GLN A 58 1.55 -4.19 14.22
CA GLN A 58 0.74 -3.07 13.73
C GLN A 58 1.49 -1.99 12.90
N SER A 59 2.83 -1.91 12.97
CA SER A 59 3.67 -1.09 12.07
C SER A 59 3.77 -1.75 10.69
N TYR A 60 4.12 -3.04 10.68
CA TYR A 60 4.18 -3.89 9.50
C TYR A 60 3.59 -5.25 9.85
N TYR A 61 2.77 -5.77 8.95
CA TYR A 61 1.93 -6.94 9.22
C TYR A 61 1.39 -7.52 7.93
N ASP A 62 0.81 -8.69 8.02
CA ASP A 62 0.22 -9.40 6.90
C ASP A 62 -1.21 -9.84 7.21
N PHE A 63 -1.97 -10.12 6.15
CA PHE A 63 -3.28 -10.75 6.24
C PHE A 63 -3.68 -11.34 4.88
N VAL A 64 -4.52 -12.38 4.94
CA VAL A 64 -5.07 -13.02 3.75
C VAL A 64 -6.52 -12.61 3.56
N ARG A 65 -6.92 -12.27 2.33
CA ARG A 65 -8.32 -12.05 1.95
C ARG A 65 -8.60 -12.62 0.57
N GLY A 66 -9.44 -13.64 0.52
CA GLY A 66 -9.67 -14.40 -0.72
C GLY A 66 -8.35 -15.03 -1.21
N PRO A 67 -8.02 -14.97 -2.51
CA PRO A 67 -6.80 -15.55 -3.07
C PRO A 67 -5.57 -14.63 -2.93
N ILE A 68 -5.65 -13.57 -2.12
CA ILE A 68 -4.59 -12.56 -2.00
C ILE A 68 -4.00 -12.59 -0.60
N HIS A 69 -2.68 -12.67 -0.50
CA HIS A 69 -1.93 -12.37 0.71
C HIS A 69 -1.38 -10.94 0.61
N PHE A 70 -1.81 -10.09 1.53
CA PHE A 70 -1.37 -8.71 1.65
C PHE A 70 -0.27 -8.57 2.70
N PHE A 71 0.73 -7.74 2.39
CA PHE A 71 1.82 -7.38 3.29
C PHE A 71 1.89 -5.86 3.40
N ALA A 72 1.54 -5.35 4.57
CA ALA A 72 1.65 -3.95 4.95
C ALA A 72 3.06 -3.68 5.50
N LEU A 73 3.76 -2.69 4.95
CA LEU A 73 5.08 -2.27 5.42
C LEU A 73 5.05 -0.83 5.97
N ASP A 74 5.97 -0.53 6.89
CA ASP A 74 6.33 0.84 7.24
C ASP A 74 7.58 1.27 6.46
N SER A 75 7.35 2.21 5.55
CA SER A 75 8.37 2.76 4.65
C SER A 75 9.10 3.98 5.21
N ASP A 76 8.73 4.45 6.39
CA ASP A 76 9.35 5.63 7.00
C ASP A 76 10.77 5.31 7.50
N SER A 77 11.64 6.32 7.50
CA SER A 77 13.01 6.17 8.03
C SER A 77 13.07 6.03 9.55
N HIS A 78 11.98 6.36 10.24
CA HIS A 78 11.88 6.27 11.70
C HIS A 78 11.46 4.90 12.22
N GLU A 79 11.04 3.98 11.33
CA GLU A 79 10.67 2.62 11.74
C GLU A 79 11.86 1.90 12.41
N PRO A 80 11.74 1.47 13.69
CA PRO A 80 12.86 0.93 14.46
C PRO A 80 13.48 -0.35 13.88
N ASP A 81 12.68 -1.16 13.21
CA ASP A 81 13.15 -2.39 12.55
C ASP A 81 13.70 -2.12 11.14
N GLY A 82 13.66 -0.87 10.69
CA GLY A 82 14.26 -0.34 9.47
C GLY A 82 13.44 -0.61 8.20
N SER A 83 13.53 0.31 7.25
CA SER A 83 12.82 0.28 5.95
C SER A 83 13.73 0.03 4.74
N LYS A 84 14.98 -0.40 4.96
CA LYS A 84 15.95 -0.70 3.89
C LYS A 84 16.12 -2.20 3.68
N GLU A 85 16.63 -2.58 2.51
CA GLU A 85 17.03 -3.96 2.25
C GLU A 85 18.02 -4.46 3.32
N GLY A 86 17.81 -5.69 3.80
CA GLY A 86 18.57 -6.29 4.89
C GLY A 86 18.12 -5.91 6.31
N SER A 87 17.13 -5.01 6.47
CA SER A 87 16.54 -4.70 7.77
C SER A 87 15.77 -5.88 8.36
N LYS A 88 15.36 -5.77 9.63
CA LYS A 88 14.51 -6.81 10.26
C LYS A 88 13.15 -6.92 9.56
N GLN A 89 12.57 -5.77 9.19
CA GLN A 89 11.32 -5.75 8.42
C GLN A 89 11.48 -6.41 7.03
N TYR A 90 12.61 -6.20 6.35
CA TYR A 90 12.91 -6.88 5.09
C TYR A 90 12.99 -8.40 5.26
N GLN A 91 13.71 -8.86 6.29
CA GLN A 91 13.85 -10.29 6.61
C GLN A 91 12.49 -10.91 6.95
N TRP A 92 11.68 -10.20 7.74
CA TRP A 92 10.30 -10.58 8.05
C TRP A 92 9.47 -10.76 6.77
N LEU A 93 9.48 -9.80 5.84
CA LEU A 93 8.73 -9.91 4.59
C LEU A 93 9.15 -11.16 3.81
N PHE A 94 10.46 -11.37 3.67
CA PHE A 94 11.01 -12.52 2.97
C PHE A 94 10.47 -13.82 3.57
N GLU A 95 10.51 -13.97 4.90
CA GLU A 95 10.03 -15.16 5.60
C GLU A 95 8.51 -15.37 5.45
N GLN A 96 7.69 -14.30 5.55
CA GLN A 96 6.23 -14.42 5.41
C GLN A 96 5.83 -14.78 3.98
N VAL A 97 6.53 -14.22 2.99
CA VAL A 97 6.30 -14.52 1.58
C VAL A 97 6.60 -15.99 1.27
N GLN A 98 7.66 -16.57 1.83
CA GLN A 98 7.96 -18.01 1.66
C GLN A 98 6.90 -18.93 2.29
N GLN A 99 6.19 -18.46 3.31
CA GLN A 99 5.12 -19.24 3.96
C GLN A 99 3.77 -19.08 3.25
N SER A 100 3.65 -18.12 2.35
CA SER A 100 2.40 -17.77 1.68
C SER A 100 2.02 -18.78 0.60
N LYS A 101 0.83 -19.38 0.76
CA LYS A 101 0.18 -20.25 -0.24
C LYS A 101 -0.80 -19.51 -1.15
N ALA A 102 -0.91 -18.18 -1.01
CA ALA A 102 -1.86 -17.42 -1.80
C ALA A 102 -1.39 -17.32 -3.26
N PRO A 103 -2.31 -17.48 -4.24
CA PRO A 103 -2.06 -17.25 -5.65
C PRO A 103 -1.42 -15.88 -5.94
N PHE A 104 -1.90 -14.84 -5.25
CA PHE A 104 -1.42 -13.47 -5.43
C PHE A 104 -0.84 -12.90 -4.14
N LYS A 105 0.25 -12.15 -4.28
CA LYS A 105 0.96 -11.50 -3.18
C LYS A 105 1.09 -10.01 -3.47
N ILE A 106 0.55 -9.19 -2.58
CA ILE A 106 0.53 -7.74 -2.72
C ILE A 106 1.24 -7.10 -1.54
N VAL A 107 2.24 -6.27 -1.83
CA VAL A 107 2.91 -5.44 -0.83
C VAL A 107 2.37 -4.01 -0.94
N TYR A 108 2.12 -3.35 0.19
CA TYR A 108 1.73 -1.94 0.18
C TYR A 108 2.28 -1.15 1.36
N PHE A 109 2.59 0.13 1.12
CA PHE A 109 3.17 1.07 2.08
C PHE A 109 3.03 2.52 1.62
N HIS A 110 3.52 3.48 2.41
CA HIS A 110 3.33 4.90 2.12
C HIS A 110 4.26 5.45 1.02
N HIS A 111 5.58 5.34 1.15
CA HIS A 111 6.55 5.98 0.24
C HIS A 111 6.94 5.05 -0.91
N ALA A 112 6.35 5.26 -2.10
CA ALA A 112 6.52 4.38 -3.26
C ALA A 112 7.99 4.20 -3.71
N PRO A 113 8.39 2.97 -4.12
CA PRO A 113 9.77 2.70 -4.57
C PRO A 113 10.08 3.35 -5.92
N LEU A 114 9.05 3.55 -6.75
CA LEU A 114 9.11 4.14 -8.08
C LEU A 114 8.02 5.20 -8.16
N SER A 115 8.36 6.43 -8.57
CA SER A 115 7.39 7.50 -8.75
C SER A 115 7.93 8.55 -9.73
N SER A 116 7.10 8.92 -10.70
CA SER A 116 7.36 10.06 -11.60
C SER A 116 6.95 11.40 -11.00
N GLY A 117 6.41 11.40 -9.78
CA GLY A 117 5.84 12.56 -9.10
C GLY A 117 6.85 13.52 -8.48
N LYS A 118 6.32 14.42 -7.66
CA LYS A 118 7.05 15.51 -6.99
C LYS A 118 8.14 14.98 -6.06
N HIS A 119 7.81 13.95 -5.28
CA HIS A 119 8.68 13.36 -4.26
C HIS A 119 9.66 12.34 -4.85
N SER A 120 9.47 11.93 -6.11
CA SER A 120 10.35 10.99 -6.82
C SER A 120 10.40 9.60 -6.15
N SER A 121 11.10 8.66 -6.78
CA SER A 121 11.31 7.31 -6.26
C SER A 121 11.99 7.26 -4.88
N ASN A 122 11.46 6.47 -3.93
CA ASN A 122 12.14 6.16 -2.68
C ASN A 122 13.09 4.96 -2.85
N THR A 123 14.39 5.25 -2.92
CA THR A 123 15.44 4.22 -3.10
C THR A 123 15.57 3.25 -1.94
N SER A 124 15.20 3.63 -0.71
CA SER A 124 15.24 2.71 0.45
C SER A 124 14.23 1.57 0.31
N MET A 125 13.12 1.81 -0.41
CA MET A 125 12.08 0.83 -0.67
C MET A 125 12.25 0.08 -2.00
N GLN A 126 13.33 0.31 -2.77
CA GLN A 126 13.58 -0.40 -4.04
C GLN A 126 14.16 -1.81 -3.82
N TRP A 127 13.45 -2.63 -3.05
CA TRP A 127 13.80 -4.03 -2.83
C TRP A 127 13.51 -4.87 -4.08
N ASN A 128 14.13 -6.04 -4.18
CA ASN A 128 13.86 -6.98 -5.26
C ASN A 128 12.57 -7.79 -5.03
N PHE A 129 11.42 -7.11 -4.97
CA PHE A 129 10.11 -7.71 -4.74
C PHE A 129 9.76 -8.79 -5.77
N ALA A 130 10.18 -8.61 -7.02
CA ALA A 130 9.98 -9.60 -8.08
C ALA A 130 10.68 -10.94 -7.73
N ALA A 131 11.93 -10.89 -7.25
CA ALA A 131 12.65 -12.09 -6.81
C ALA A 131 12.06 -12.73 -5.55
N MET A 132 11.35 -11.95 -4.71
CA MET A 132 10.60 -12.50 -3.58
C MET A 132 9.31 -13.20 -4.02
N GLY A 133 8.86 -13.03 -5.27
CA GLY A 133 7.61 -13.60 -5.75
C GLY A 133 6.37 -12.74 -5.49
N ILE A 134 6.55 -11.44 -5.23
CA ILE A 134 5.46 -10.47 -5.17
C ILE A 134 4.90 -10.22 -6.57
N ASP A 135 3.60 -9.93 -6.68
CA ASP A 135 2.93 -9.63 -7.96
C ASP A 135 2.67 -8.13 -8.13
N VAL A 136 2.29 -7.47 -7.04
CA VAL A 136 1.94 -6.05 -7.02
C VAL A 136 2.55 -5.34 -5.83
N VAL A 137 3.12 -4.16 -6.07
CA VAL A 137 3.60 -3.25 -5.02
C VAL A 137 2.84 -1.94 -5.12
N MET A 138 2.24 -1.46 -4.02
CA MET A 138 1.46 -0.23 -4.01
C MET A 138 2.04 0.78 -3.02
N GLY A 139 2.24 1.99 -3.50
CA GLY A 139 2.67 3.15 -2.71
C GLY A 139 1.66 4.29 -2.79
N GLY A 140 1.85 5.29 -1.93
CA GLY A 140 1.18 6.59 -2.01
C GLY A 140 2.20 7.71 -1.96
N HIS A 141 2.03 8.61 -0.99
CA HIS A 141 2.88 9.78 -0.71
C HIS A 141 2.88 10.86 -1.79
N ASP A 142 3.22 10.50 -3.03
CA ASP A 142 3.03 11.37 -4.17
C ASP A 142 1.54 11.43 -4.55
N HIS A 143 0.98 12.62 -4.63
CA HIS A 143 -0.46 12.84 -4.81
C HIS A 143 -0.90 12.73 -6.27
N HIS A 144 -0.65 11.58 -6.88
CA HIS A 144 -1.14 11.22 -8.21
C HIS A 144 -1.44 9.73 -8.25
N TYR A 145 -2.02 9.29 -9.38
CA TYR A 145 -2.08 7.89 -9.75
C TYR A 145 -1.03 7.58 -10.82
N GLU A 146 -0.29 6.48 -10.65
CA GLU A 146 0.67 5.99 -11.63
C GLU A 146 0.72 4.48 -11.63
N ARG A 147 0.73 3.87 -12.83
CA ARG A 147 1.05 2.46 -13.03
C ARG A 147 2.41 2.33 -13.71
N ILE A 148 3.25 1.48 -13.14
CA ILE A 148 4.63 1.23 -13.57
C ILE A 148 4.82 -0.28 -13.66
N GLU A 149 5.40 -0.76 -14.75
CA GLU A 149 5.72 -2.18 -14.94
C GLU A 149 7.23 -2.34 -15.04
N ARG A 150 7.81 -3.12 -14.13
CA ARG A 150 9.26 -3.33 -14.06
C ARG A 150 9.57 -4.72 -13.51
N ASN A 151 10.58 -5.38 -14.08
CA ASN A 151 11.04 -6.70 -13.65
C ASN A 151 9.93 -7.76 -13.58
N GLY A 152 8.94 -7.67 -14.48
CA GLY A 152 7.83 -8.63 -14.58
C GLY A 152 6.73 -8.48 -13.53
N ILE A 153 6.73 -7.39 -12.73
CA ILE A 153 5.68 -7.11 -11.75
C ILE A 153 5.14 -5.68 -11.91
N VAL A 154 4.01 -5.40 -11.24
CA VAL A 154 3.32 -4.11 -11.35
C VAL A 154 3.53 -3.29 -10.07
N TYR A 155 3.89 -2.04 -10.25
CA TYR A 155 3.99 -1.05 -9.18
C TYR A 155 2.93 0.03 -9.40
N TYR A 156 2.35 0.49 -8.30
CA TYR A 156 1.42 1.61 -8.31
C TYR A 156 1.86 2.71 -7.37
N VAL A 157 1.65 3.95 -7.80
CA VAL A 157 1.49 5.10 -6.91
C VAL A 157 0.01 5.44 -6.91
N ASN A 158 -0.61 5.53 -5.74
CA ASN A 158 -1.95 6.06 -5.59
C ASN A 158 -2.05 6.92 -4.32
N GLY A 159 -1.52 8.14 -4.40
CA GLY A 159 -1.73 9.18 -3.39
C GLY A 159 -2.87 10.14 -3.74
N ALA A 160 -3.67 9.83 -4.76
CA ALA A 160 -4.75 10.68 -5.27
C ALA A 160 -6.03 10.66 -4.41
N GLY A 161 -5.93 10.36 -3.10
CA GLY A 161 -7.08 10.10 -2.23
C GLY A 161 -7.79 11.34 -1.65
N GLY A 162 -7.32 12.56 -1.94
CA GLY A 162 -8.02 13.79 -1.53
C GLY A 162 -7.16 15.01 -1.19
N ALA A 163 -5.83 14.85 -1.07
CA ALA A 163 -4.90 15.98 -0.95
C ALA A 163 -4.63 16.63 -2.32
N GLU A 164 -4.05 17.83 -2.35
CA GLU A 164 -3.71 18.53 -3.60
C GLU A 164 -2.89 17.64 -4.54
N LEU A 165 -3.36 17.49 -5.78
CA LEU A 165 -2.76 16.60 -6.77
C LEU A 165 -1.45 17.16 -7.34
N TYR A 166 -0.51 16.26 -7.64
CA TYR A 166 0.80 16.63 -8.18
C TYR A 166 0.92 16.28 -9.67
N SER A 167 1.44 17.21 -10.45
CA SER A 167 1.88 16.94 -11.83
C SER A 167 3.15 16.08 -11.84
N TYR A 168 3.37 15.34 -12.92
CA TYR A 168 4.61 14.57 -13.07
C TYR A 168 5.82 15.52 -13.13
N LYS A 169 6.95 15.07 -12.59
CA LYS A 169 8.23 15.79 -12.58
C LYS A 169 9.25 15.17 -13.53
N LYS A 170 9.43 13.84 -13.46
CA LYS A 170 10.35 13.09 -14.30
C LYS A 170 9.79 11.70 -14.55
N TRP A 171 9.57 11.35 -15.80
CA TRP A 171 9.11 10.02 -16.17
C TRP A 171 10.13 8.95 -15.72
N VAL A 172 9.66 7.96 -14.97
CA VAL A 172 10.46 6.82 -14.53
C VAL A 172 10.39 5.70 -15.55
N GLU A 173 11.48 4.95 -15.69
CA GLU A 173 11.51 3.77 -16.55
C GLU A 173 10.44 2.75 -16.10
N GLY A 174 9.70 2.22 -17.07
CA GLY A 174 8.61 1.28 -16.82
C GLY A 174 7.25 1.94 -16.57
N SER A 175 7.18 3.26 -16.36
CA SER A 175 5.90 3.96 -16.23
C SER A 175 5.06 3.77 -17.49
N LYS A 176 3.79 3.40 -17.30
CA LYS A 176 2.83 3.07 -18.37
C LYS A 176 1.67 4.06 -18.43
N PHE A 177 1.24 4.55 -17.27
CA PHE A 177 0.12 5.46 -17.16
C PHE A 177 0.30 6.38 -15.95
N PHE A 178 -0.04 7.64 -16.12
CA PHE A 178 0.02 8.68 -15.09
C PHE A 178 -1.26 9.51 -15.13
N TYR A 179 -1.85 9.79 -13.98
CA TYR A 179 -3.08 10.56 -13.86
C TYR A 179 -3.08 11.43 -12.61
N SER A 180 -3.33 12.73 -12.80
CA SER A 180 -3.36 13.73 -11.72
C SER A 180 -4.42 14.81 -11.96
N LYS A 181 -5.49 14.47 -12.69
CA LYS A 181 -6.57 15.43 -13.02
C LYS A 181 -7.67 15.47 -11.96
N HIS A 182 -7.98 14.31 -11.38
CA HIS A 182 -9.02 14.11 -10.39
C HIS A 182 -8.53 13.20 -9.27
N HIS A 183 -9.16 13.29 -8.11
CA HIS A 183 -8.96 12.31 -7.04
C HIS A 183 -9.54 10.97 -7.45
N GLY A 184 -9.19 9.90 -6.73
CA GLY A 184 -9.67 8.58 -7.05
C GLY A 184 -9.17 7.51 -6.10
N PHE A 185 -9.56 6.27 -6.39
CA PHE A 185 -9.18 5.09 -5.65
C PHE A 185 -8.92 3.92 -6.58
N MET A 186 -8.22 2.91 -6.07
CA MET A 186 -8.02 1.65 -6.78
C MET A 186 -9.02 0.61 -6.34
N LEU A 187 -9.56 -0.15 -7.30
CA LEU A 187 -10.41 -1.31 -7.07
C LEU A 187 -9.70 -2.57 -7.54
N ILE A 188 -9.51 -3.53 -6.63
CA ILE A 188 -8.93 -4.85 -6.93
C ILE A 188 -10.05 -5.88 -6.85
N ILE A 189 -10.25 -6.62 -7.94
CA ILE A 189 -11.24 -7.68 -8.06
C ILE A 189 -10.50 -9.00 -8.28
N ALA A 190 -10.63 -9.91 -7.31
CA ALA A 190 -10.15 -11.27 -7.45
C ALA A 190 -11.10 -12.09 -8.32
N LEU A 191 -10.60 -12.55 -9.47
CA LEU A 191 -11.23 -13.53 -10.35
C LEU A 191 -10.65 -14.92 -10.02
N GLU A 192 -11.19 -15.97 -10.65
CA GLU A 192 -10.77 -17.36 -10.37
C GLU A 192 -9.26 -17.60 -10.55
N HIS A 193 -8.68 -17.07 -11.64
CA HIS A 193 -7.26 -17.21 -11.99
C HIS A 193 -6.59 -15.88 -12.34
N ALA A 194 -7.14 -14.76 -11.88
CA ALA A 194 -6.62 -13.45 -12.22
C ALA A 194 -6.98 -12.38 -11.18
N LEU A 195 -6.22 -11.29 -11.15
CA LEU A 195 -6.62 -10.03 -10.51
C LEU A 195 -6.94 -9.01 -11.58
N LYS A 196 -8.13 -8.42 -11.50
CA LYS A 196 -8.43 -7.19 -12.25
C LYS A 196 -8.19 -6.00 -11.33
N ILE A 197 -7.40 -5.04 -11.79
CA ILE A 197 -7.03 -3.85 -11.02
C ILE A 197 -7.41 -2.62 -11.82
N GLN A 198 -8.23 -1.76 -11.23
CA GLN A 198 -8.73 -0.53 -11.84
C GLN A 198 -8.32 0.68 -11.01
N PHE A 199 -8.10 1.81 -11.66
CA PHE A 199 -8.16 3.13 -11.03
C PHE A 199 -9.41 3.86 -11.50
N ILE A 200 -10.21 4.30 -10.53
CA ILE A 200 -11.50 4.95 -10.72
C ILE A 200 -11.38 6.35 -10.11
N ASN A 201 -11.68 7.38 -10.89
CA ASN A 201 -11.68 8.75 -10.36
C ASN A 201 -12.95 9.05 -9.54
N ASP A 202 -12.99 10.23 -8.93
CA ASP A 202 -14.11 10.72 -8.12
C ASP A 202 -15.39 11.07 -8.92
N ASP A 203 -15.33 10.98 -10.25
CA ASP A 203 -16.49 11.03 -11.16
C ASP A 203 -16.99 9.61 -11.58
N ASP A 204 -16.51 8.55 -10.90
CA ASP A 204 -16.82 7.13 -11.17
C ASP A 204 -16.36 6.63 -12.55
N GLU A 205 -15.40 7.30 -13.18
CA GLU A 205 -14.83 6.91 -14.47
C GLU A 205 -13.57 6.04 -14.28
N ILE A 206 -13.55 4.87 -14.93
CA ILE A 206 -12.35 4.03 -15.00
C ILE A 206 -11.33 4.71 -15.92
N LYS A 207 -10.16 5.06 -15.38
CA LYS A 207 -9.09 5.72 -16.14
C LYS A 207 -7.97 4.78 -16.55
N ASP A 208 -7.77 3.71 -15.79
CA ASP A 208 -6.77 2.68 -16.08
C ASP A 208 -7.29 1.33 -15.56
N GLU A 209 -7.00 0.28 -16.31
CA GLU A 209 -7.39 -1.09 -15.99
C GLU A 209 -6.33 -2.06 -16.52
N ILE A 210 -5.96 -3.04 -15.70
CA ILE A 210 -5.20 -4.20 -16.13
C ILE A 210 -5.78 -5.50 -15.55
N VAL A 211 -5.39 -6.61 -16.15
CA VAL A 211 -5.63 -7.96 -15.62
C VAL A 211 -4.29 -8.67 -15.46
N ILE A 212 -3.99 -9.11 -14.23
CA ILE A 212 -2.81 -9.90 -13.90
C ILE A 212 -3.26 -11.35 -13.78
N GLN A 213 -2.67 -12.24 -14.58
CA GLN A 213 -2.96 -13.68 -14.51
C GLN A 213 -2.22 -14.30 -13.33
N GLU A 214 -2.82 -15.32 -12.73
CA GLU A 214 -2.16 -16.19 -11.76
C GLU A 214 -0.89 -16.78 -12.39
N LYS A 215 0.23 -16.73 -11.66
CA LYS A 215 1.46 -17.37 -12.11
C LYS A 215 1.25 -18.89 -12.12
N PRO A 216 1.72 -19.62 -13.15
CA PRO A 216 1.63 -21.08 -13.16
C PRO A 216 2.26 -21.63 -11.88
N GLY A 217 1.52 -22.47 -11.15
CA GLY A 217 2.03 -23.10 -9.94
C GLY A 217 3.32 -23.84 -10.24
N VAL A 218 4.39 -23.52 -9.50
CA VAL A 218 5.58 -24.37 -9.47
C VAL A 218 5.14 -25.61 -8.69
N GLY A 219 4.77 -26.66 -9.43
CA GLY A 219 4.29 -27.93 -8.88
C GLY A 219 5.32 -28.63 -8.01
#